data_AF-A0A2P9D262-F1
#
_entry.id   AF-A0A2P9D262-F1
#
_cell.length_a   1.000
_cell.length_b   1.000
_cell.length_c   1.000
_cell.angle_alpha   90.00
_cell.angle_beta   90.00
_cell.angle_gamma   90.00
#
_symmetry.space_group_name_H-M   'P 1'
#
loop_
_entity.id
_entity.type
_entity.pdbx_description
1 polymer ?
#
loop_
_entity_poly.entity_id
_entity_poly.type
_entity_poly.pdbx_seq_one_letter_code
_entity_poly.pdbx_strand_id
1 'polypeptide(L)'
;MIIKKKFMFLKILIVLFFFYTKYYICFFFVNNSKWCWYKLEDKKFRVYVSRPAQKKSNQLKTKIIINKRKKEENAKSSIRKNDYKSSSQYKLIEELINEYPHKLPYMNLKDQPFILLKDKLNPKYIKGYELPFNLINPIKYELLKLIGKICDPFKPLCCYSLTPKLFIDKMFKDKSSITYDDFCYTLEYKFKFYIPSYTEIFKFEKELLWKLYMTVRNLKEVSPYTPLNDHERVNKILEDDETTLPITINKVNKEINRQGIHPSILKMFFDFLNIEKINNILKRDNAFLKLESIKNQIKNRDFMEGIRPDYLYIMFSKKANEYYHNFNHKQYEKEFLDSINYNTTAQKMISENSIYKKKRIQFSQETKKSLMKFYDIQLPSFFKEYMKKKDQKHKEIYEKIKKMIHNKYLKRKQRRQDKLDGKISNQESDSHTQIDVNVDEKKKKKKKKKKKVKS
;
A
#
# COMPACT_ATOMS: atom_id res chain seq x y z
N MET A 1 9.48 74.67 -0.24
CA MET A 1 8.90 73.44 0.37
C MET A 1 8.25 72.48 -0.64
N ILE A 2 7.67 72.97 -1.75
CA ILE A 2 6.93 72.16 -2.76
C ILE A 2 7.86 71.24 -3.59
N ILE A 3 9.07 71.68 -3.93
CA ILE A 3 10.03 70.93 -4.76
C ILE A 3 10.54 69.67 -4.02
N LYS A 4 10.79 69.76 -2.71
CA LYS A 4 11.22 68.62 -1.88
C LYS A 4 10.12 67.53 -1.79
N LYS A 5 8.84 67.91 -1.73
CA LYS A 5 7.72 66.95 -1.73
C LYS A 5 7.58 66.22 -3.08
N LYS A 6 7.77 66.93 -4.21
CA LYS A 6 7.74 66.30 -5.55
C LYS A 6 8.88 65.28 -5.75
N PHE A 7 10.08 65.57 -5.26
CA PHE A 7 11.21 64.63 -5.32
C PHE A 7 11.02 63.38 -4.46
N MET A 8 10.40 63.50 -3.28
CA MET A 8 10.03 62.34 -2.45
C MET A 8 8.99 61.47 -3.15
N PHE A 9 7.98 62.08 -3.78
CA PHE A 9 6.95 61.34 -4.53
C PHE A 9 7.54 60.60 -5.73
N LEU A 10 8.46 61.23 -6.47
CA LEU A 10 9.16 60.61 -7.58
C LEU A 10 10.01 59.40 -7.14
N LYS A 11 10.71 59.51 -6.00
CA LYS A 11 11.47 58.39 -5.44
C LYS A 11 10.57 57.23 -5.03
N ILE A 12 9.42 57.49 -4.42
CA ILE A 12 8.44 56.46 -4.03
C ILE A 12 7.88 55.77 -5.28
N LEU A 13 7.58 56.54 -6.34
CA LEU A 13 7.05 56.01 -7.58
C LEU A 13 8.07 55.14 -8.33
N ILE A 14 9.35 55.54 -8.32
CA ILE A 14 10.45 54.73 -8.88
C ILE A 14 10.62 53.43 -8.10
N VAL A 15 10.57 53.46 -6.76
CA VAL A 15 10.68 52.25 -5.93
C VAL A 15 9.50 51.30 -6.16
N LEU A 16 8.28 51.83 -6.26
CA LEU A 16 7.08 51.04 -6.59
C LEU A 16 7.18 50.43 -8.00
N PHE A 17 7.67 51.18 -8.98
CA PHE A 17 7.87 50.69 -10.35
C PHE A 17 8.93 49.57 -10.42
N PHE A 18 10.03 49.70 -9.67
CA PHE A 18 11.03 48.64 -9.55
C PHE A 18 10.49 47.40 -8.83
N PHE A 19 9.63 47.55 -7.82
CA PHE A 19 8.98 46.41 -7.18
C PHE A 19 7.99 45.71 -8.11
N TYR A 20 7.19 46.48 -8.87
CA TYR A 20 6.18 45.94 -9.78
C TYR A 20 6.81 45.19 -10.96
N THR A 21 7.88 45.73 -11.55
CA THR A 21 8.64 45.08 -12.63
C THR A 21 9.32 43.80 -12.15
N LYS A 22 9.92 43.79 -10.95
CA LYS A 22 10.52 42.59 -10.37
C LYS A 22 9.48 41.50 -10.08
N TYR A 23 8.31 41.88 -9.59
CA TYR A 23 7.20 40.94 -9.34
C TYR A 23 6.66 40.32 -10.63
N TYR A 24 6.46 41.12 -11.68
CA TYR A 24 5.99 40.64 -12.98
C TYR A 24 7.01 39.74 -13.69
N ILE A 25 8.31 40.09 -13.65
CA ILE A 25 9.39 39.27 -14.22
C ILE A 25 9.49 37.93 -13.48
N CYS A 26 9.34 37.92 -12.14
CA CYS A 26 9.32 36.68 -11.37
C CYS A 26 8.07 35.82 -11.67
N PHE A 27 6.89 36.41 -11.86
CA PHE A 27 5.67 35.66 -12.18
C PHE A 27 5.69 35.09 -13.61
N PHE A 28 6.26 35.83 -14.58
CA PHE A 28 6.37 35.37 -15.96
C PHE A 28 7.35 34.19 -16.11
N PHE A 29 8.44 34.18 -15.33
CA PHE A 29 9.38 33.04 -15.31
C PHE A 29 8.81 31.81 -14.59
N VAL A 30 8.01 32.00 -13.53
CA VAL A 30 7.39 30.87 -12.81
C VAL A 30 6.30 30.20 -13.65
N ASN A 31 5.48 30.96 -14.40
CA ASN A 31 4.41 30.38 -15.21
C ASN A 31 4.89 29.74 -16.53
N ASN A 32 5.93 30.27 -17.19
CA ASN A 32 6.46 29.65 -18.41
C ASN A 32 7.27 28.37 -18.15
N SER A 33 7.76 28.17 -16.93
CA SER A 33 8.46 26.94 -16.56
C SER A 33 7.52 25.72 -16.56
N LYS A 34 6.22 25.84 -16.28
CA LYS A 34 5.29 24.71 -16.37
C LYS A 34 4.92 24.33 -17.81
N TRP A 35 4.84 25.31 -18.72
CA TRP A 35 4.48 25.09 -20.11
C TRP A 35 5.60 24.45 -20.95
N CYS A 36 6.87 24.77 -20.67
CA CYS A 36 7.98 24.15 -21.37
C CYS A 36 8.21 22.68 -21.01
N TRP A 37 7.90 22.25 -19.77
CA TRP A 37 8.13 20.87 -19.35
C TRP A 37 7.06 19.90 -19.89
N TYR A 38 5.81 20.34 -20.05
CA TYR A 38 4.73 19.50 -20.57
C TYR A 38 4.88 19.12 -22.06
N LYS A 39 5.63 19.91 -22.86
CA LYS A 39 5.93 19.57 -24.26
C LYS A 39 7.18 18.68 -24.44
N LEU A 40 7.92 18.41 -23.36
CA LEU A 40 9.20 17.70 -23.41
C LEU A 40 9.17 16.29 -22.78
N GLU A 41 8.08 15.90 -22.11
CA GLU A 41 7.98 14.59 -21.44
C GLU A 41 8.08 13.38 -22.38
N ASP A 42 7.77 13.53 -23.68
CA ASP A 42 7.83 12.43 -24.66
C ASP A 42 9.12 12.35 -25.50
N LYS A 43 10.09 13.27 -25.31
CA LYS A 43 11.39 13.18 -25.98
C LYS A 43 12.50 13.03 -24.94
N LYS A 44 13.04 11.82 -24.82
CA LYS A 44 14.26 11.54 -24.05
C LYS A 44 15.46 12.26 -24.68
N PHE A 45 15.65 13.54 -24.36
CA PHE A 45 16.90 14.22 -24.63
C PHE A 45 17.97 13.64 -23.71
N ARG A 46 18.85 12.80 -24.27
CA ARG A 46 20.13 12.50 -23.64
C ARG A 46 20.99 13.76 -23.68
N VAL A 47 20.91 14.56 -22.63
CA VAL A 47 21.90 15.61 -22.37
C VAL A 47 23.21 14.88 -22.07
N TYR A 48 24.16 14.92 -23.01
CA TYR A 48 25.50 14.41 -22.82
C TYR A 48 26.26 15.36 -21.89
N VAL A 49 26.08 15.18 -20.58
CA VAL A 49 26.85 15.90 -19.58
C VAL A 49 28.29 15.36 -19.60
N SER A 50 29.28 16.24 -19.52
CA SER A 50 30.69 15.85 -19.47
C SER A 50 30.94 14.88 -18.30
N ARG A 51 31.85 13.91 -18.47
CA ARG A 51 32.20 12.92 -17.42
C ARG A 51 32.51 13.54 -16.04
N PRO A 52 33.15 14.72 -15.94
CA PRO A 52 33.34 15.42 -14.65
C PRO A 52 32.03 15.84 -13.98
N ALA A 53 31.07 16.35 -14.75
CA ALA A 53 29.78 16.79 -14.24
C ALA A 53 28.86 15.60 -13.88
N GLN A 54 28.99 14.47 -14.57
CA GLN A 54 28.38 13.19 -14.15
C GLN A 54 28.97 12.68 -12.82
N LYS A 55 30.28 12.79 -12.59
CA LYS A 55 30.89 12.45 -11.30
C LYS A 55 30.38 13.36 -10.17
N LYS A 56 30.30 14.68 -10.39
CA LYS A 56 29.74 15.63 -9.41
C LYS A 56 28.26 15.37 -9.12
N SER A 57 27.43 15.08 -10.13
CA SER A 57 26.00 14.80 -9.92
C SER A 57 25.77 13.47 -9.20
N ASN A 58 26.59 12.45 -9.47
CA ASN A 58 26.54 11.18 -8.75
C ASN A 58 26.99 11.34 -7.29
N GLN A 59 28.01 12.16 -7.00
CA GLN A 59 28.40 12.51 -5.62
C GLN A 59 27.31 13.28 -4.87
N LEU A 60 26.59 14.17 -5.55
CA LEU A 60 25.44 14.88 -4.97
C LEU A 60 24.28 13.91 -4.69
N LYS A 61 23.98 12.99 -5.63
CA LYS A 61 22.95 11.95 -5.42
C LYS A 61 23.29 11.03 -4.24
N THR A 62 24.54 10.60 -4.10
CA THR A 62 24.94 9.77 -2.96
C THR A 62 24.87 10.53 -1.64
N LYS A 63 25.28 11.81 -1.59
CA LYS A 63 25.11 12.67 -0.41
C LYS A 63 23.65 12.84 -0.01
N ILE A 64 22.74 13.04 -0.97
CA ILE A 64 21.29 13.15 -0.72
C ILE A 64 20.73 11.84 -0.16
N ILE A 65 21.13 10.68 -0.72
CA ILE A 65 20.70 9.37 -0.24
C ILE A 65 21.20 9.09 1.18
N ILE A 66 22.46 9.45 1.49
CA ILE A 66 23.04 9.30 2.83
C ILE A 66 22.30 10.19 3.84
N ASN A 67 22.00 11.44 3.49
CA ASN A 67 21.25 12.34 4.38
C ASN A 67 19.80 11.87 4.60
N LYS A 68 19.15 11.28 3.59
CA LYS A 68 17.82 10.70 3.74
C LYS A 68 17.84 9.48 4.65
N ARG A 69 18.81 8.57 4.48
CA ARG A 69 19.01 7.42 5.37
C ARG A 69 19.35 7.83 6.79
N LYS A 70 20.22 8.82 7.00
CA LYS A 70 20.52 9.37 8.33
C LYS A 70 19.31 10.02 8.99
N LYS A 71 18.44 10.71 8.23
CA LYS A 71 17.17 11.23 8.76
C LYS A 71 16.21 10.11 9.16
N GLU A 72 16.11 9.04 8.34
CA GLU A 72 15.29 7.86 8.64
C GLU A 72 15.83 7.08 9.85
N GLU A 73 17.16 6.96 10.00
CA GLU A 73 17.81 6.34 11.17
C GLU A 73 17.67 7.20 12.43
N ASN A 74 17.79 8.52 12.33
CA ASN A 74 17.58 9.43 13.46
C ASN A 74 16.10 9.43 13.91
N ALA A 75 15.15 9.35 12.99
CA ALA A 75 13.74 9.17 13.33
C ALA A 75 13.49 7.81 14.00
N LYS A 76 14.18 6.75 13.57
CA LYS A 76 14.11 5.42 14.20
C LYS A 76 14.81 5.36 15.56
N SER A 77 15.87 6.15 15.79
CA SER A 77 16.62 6.17 17.04
C SER A 77 15.96 7.08 18.09
N SER A 78 15.30 8.17 17.70
CA SER A 78 14.45 8.97 18.61
C SER A 78 13.26 8.16 19.15
N ILE A 79 12.76 7.19 18.38
CA ILE A 79 11.71 6.25 18.79
C ILE A 79 12.22 5.22 19.83
N ARG A 80 13.54 4.97 19.91
CA ARG A 80 14.13 3.91 20.77
C ARG A 80 14.61 4.38 22.15
N LYS A 81 14.54 5.68 22.48
CA LYS A 81 14.89 6.15 23.83
C LYS A 81 13.71 5.92 24.78
N ASN A 82 13.78 4.82 25.50
CA ASN A 82 12.84 4.32 26.51
C ASN A 82 12.84 5.13 27.82
N ASP A 83 12.70 6.46 27.77
CA ASP A 83 12.47 7.28 28.98
C ASP A 83 10.98 7.65 29.15
N TYR A 84 10.08 6.95 28.46
CA TYR A 84 8.67 7.38 28.31
C TYR A 84 7.73 6.96 29.45
N LYS A 85 8.13 6.01 30.31
CA LYS A 85 7.33 5.58 31.48
C LYS A 85 7.13 6.71 32.52
N SER A 86 7.89 7.80 32.44
CA SER A 86 7.77 8.97 33.31
C SER A 86 7.03 10.16 32.68
N SER A 87 6.61 10.06 31.41
CA SER A 87 5.94 11.16 30.70
C SER A 87 4.52 11.43 31.21
N SER A 88 4.09 12.69 31.23
CA SER A 88 2.75 13.10 31.66
C SER A 88 1.63 12.48 30.81
N GLN A 89 1.90 12.20 29.53
CA GLN A 89 0.97 11.52 28.64
C GLN A 89 0.71 10.07 29.08
N TYR A 90 1.74 9.37 29.58
CA TYR A 90 1.58 8.00 30.07
C TYR A 90 0.68 7.94 31.32
N LYS A 91 0.82 8.89 32.25
CA LYS A 91 -0.06 9.00 33.44
C LYS A 91 -1.52 9.28 33.07
N LEU A 92 -1.78 10.23 32.14
CA LEU A 92 -3.13 10.50 31.63
C LEU A 92 -3.75 9.28 30.96
N ILE A 93 -2.94 8.49 30.24
CA ILE A 93 -3.37 7.25 29.61
C ILE A 93 -3.69 6.19 30.67
N GLU A 94 -2.87 6.02 31.71
CA GLU A 94 -3.14 5.09 32.82
C GLU A 94 -4.44 5.44 33.57
N GLU A 95 -4.67 6.72 33.87
CA GLU A 95 -5.90 7.18 34.54
C GLU A 95 -7.17 6.89 33.72
N LEU A 96 -7.12 7.06 32.39
CA LEU A 96 -8.23 6.75 31.47
C LEU A 96 -8.48 5.24 31.25
N ILE A 97 -7.57 4.37 31.70
CA ILE A 97 -7.63 2.92 31.49
C ILE A 97 -8.14 2.17 32.73
N ASN A 98 -8.21 2.82 33.90
CA ASN A 98 -8.73 2.23 35.15
C ASN A 98 -10.18 1.67 35.06
N GLU A 99 -10.92 1.95 33.98
CA GLU A 99 -12.29 1.45 33.74
C GLU A 99 -12.36 0.05 33.10
N TYR A 100 -11.25 -0.54 32.64
CA TYR A 100 -11.30 -1.77 31.84
C TYR A 100 -11.25 -3.06 32.69
N PRO A 101 -11.94 -4.13 32.25
CA PRO A 101 -12.14 -5.31 33.09
C PRO A 101 -10.83 -6.08 33.32
N HIS A 102 -10.47 -6.25 34.60
CA HIS A 102 -9.27 -6.97 35.01
C HIS A 102 -9.40 -8.50 34.99
N LYS A 103 -10.63 -9.04 34.92
CA LYS A 103 -10.92 -10.48 34.90
C LYS A 103 -12.05 -10.78 33.93
N LEU A 104 -11.98 -11.93 33.25
CA LEU A 104 -13.10 -12.43 32.46
C LEU A 104 -14.29 -12.70 33.41
N PRO A 105 -15.47 -12.14 33.15
CA PRO A 105 -16.67 -12.53 33.88
C PRO A 105 -16.95 -14.01 33.60
N TYR A 106 -17.29 -14.77 34.65
CA TYR A 106 -17.81 -16.12 34.50
C TYR A 106 -19.17 -16.03 33.81
N MET A 107 -19.22 -16.33 32.52
CA MET A 107 -20.47 -16.37 31.76
C MET A 107 -21.07 -17.76 31.95
N ASN A 108 -22.27 -17.84 32.53
CA ASN A 108 -23.00 -19.10 32.60
C ASN A 108 -23.56 -19.39 31.19
N LEU A 109 -22.79 -20.15 30.41
CA LEU A 109 -23.00 -20.31 28.97
C LEU A 109 -24.25 -21.14 28.63
N LYS A 110 -24.80 -21.89 29.59
CA LYS A 110 -25.93 -22.82 29.38
C LYS A 110 -27.26 -22.14 29.03
N ASP A 111 -27.42 -20.86 29.37
CA ASP A 111 -28.69 -20.15 29.21
C ASP A 111 -28.79 -19.38 27.88
N GLN A 112 -27.79 -19.48 26.99
CA GLN A 112 -27.86 -18.79 25.70
C GLN A 112 -28.75 -19.55 24.71
N PRO A 113 -29.78 -18.89 24.12
CA PRO A 113 -30.80 -19.53 23.29
C PRO A 113 -30.25 -20.23 22.03
N PHE A 114 -29.02 -19.88 21.62
CA PHE A 114 -28.34 -20.43 20.45
C PHE A 114 -27.85 -21.87 20.65
N ILE A 115 -27.67 -22.33 21.89
CA ILE A 115 -27.29 -23.73 22.19
C ILE A 115 -28.41 -24.68 21.76
N LEU A 116 -29.67 -24.27 21.92
CA LEU A 116 -30.86 -25.05 21.54
C LEU A 116 -31.05 -25.18 20.03
N LEU A 117 -30.52 -24.23 19.25
CA LEU A 117 -30.62 -24.23 17.78
C LEU A 117 -29.52 -25.05 17.08
N LYS A 118 -28.49 -25.49 17.83
CA LYS A 118 -27.31 -26.22 17.32
C LYS A 118 -27.66 -27.50 16.55
N ASP A 119 -28.82 -28.09 16.86
CA ASP A 119 -29.23 -29.41 16.37
C ASP A 119 -30.48 -29.39 15.46
N LYS A 120 -31.09 -28.21 15.22
CA LYS A 120 -32.34 -28.07 14.42
C LYS A 120 -32.30 -26.94 13.40
N LEU A 121 -31.18 -26.74 12.72
CA LEU A 121 -31.10 -25.82 11.58
C LEU A 121 -31.76 -26.48 10.35
N ASN A 122 -33.02 -26.14 10.08
CA ASN A 122 -33.74 -26.63 8.91
C ASN A 122 -33.50 -25.69 7.71
N PRO A 123 -33.00 -26.19 6.56
CA PRO A 123 -32.64 -25.38 5.38
C PRO A 123 -33.81 -24.55 4.85
N LYS A 124 -35.06 -24.98 5.09
CA LYS A 124 -36.27 -24.26 4.66
C LYS A 124 -36.41 -22.85 5.28
N TYR A 125 -35.83 -22.62 6.46
CA TYR A 125 -35.91 -21.34 7.18
C TYR A 125 -34.70 -20.44 6.96
N ILE A 126 -33.66 -20.91 6.27
CA ILE A 126 -32.45 -20.14 5.98
C ILE A 126 -32.53 -19.68 4.52
N LYS A 127 -33.24 -18.58 4.27
CA LYS A 127 -33.34 -17.97 2.94
C LYS A 127 -32.23 -16.94 2.75
N GLY A 128 -31.28 -17.21 1.86
CA GLY A 128 -30.24 -16.27 1.43
C GLY A 128 -28.87 -16.93 1.21
N TYR A 129 -28.07 -16.35 0.32
CA TYR A 129 -26.68 -16.76 0.09
C TYR A 129 -25.71 -16.23 1.15
N GLU A 130 -26.12 -15.20 1.90
CA GLU A 130 -25.29 -14.52 2.89
C GLU A 130 -25.42 -15.18 4.27
N LEU A 131 -24.27 -15.41 4.93
CA LEU A 131 -24.21 -15.89 6.31
C LEU A 131 -25.13 -15.03 7.21
N PRO A 132 -26.04 -15.65 7.98
CA PRO A 132 -27.20 -14.95 8.51
C PRO A 132 -26.82 -13.99 9.64
N PHE A 133 -27.10 -12.71 9.38
CA PHE A 133 -27.14 -11.63 10.36
C PHE A 133 -28.21 -11.83 11.45
N ASN A 134 -29.20 -12.70 11.23
CA ASN A 134 -30.38 -12.80 12.10
C ASN A 134 -30.27 -13.88 13.19
N LEU A 135 -29.27 -14.77 13.13
CA LEU A 135 -29.06 -15.81 14.14
C LEU A 135 -28.04 -15.42 15.21
N ILE A 136 -27.31 -14.32 15.01
CA ILE A 136 -26.34 -13.79 15.97
C ILE A 136 -26.80 -12.37 16.30
N ASN A 137 -26.67 -11.95 17.56
CA ASN A 137 -26.94 -10.56 17.91
C ASN A 137 -26.12 -9.63 16.98
N PRO A 138 -26.75 -8.65 16.30
CA PRO A 138 -26.08 -7.80 15.31
C PRO A 138 -24.81 -7.14 15.84
N ILE A 139 -24.84 -6.65 17.08
CA ILE A 139 -23.71 -5.93 17.68
C ILE A 139 -22.59 -6.90 18.03
N LYS A 140 -22.94 -8.10 18.54
CA LYS A 140 -21.97 -9.17 18.78
C LYS A 140 -21.32 -9.63 17.47
N TYR A 141 -22.08 -9.68 16.38
CA TYR A 141 -21.57 -10.04 15.06
C TYR A 141 -20.63 -8.97 14.48
N GLU A 142 -20.98 -7.69 14.57
CA GLU A 142 -20.09 -6.60 14.13
C GLU A 142 -18.79 -6.54 14.95
N LEU A 143 -18.86 -6.79 16.26
CA LEU A 143 -17.66 -6.92 17.09
C LEU A 143 -16.80 -8.13 16.72
N LEU A 144 -17.41 -9.27 16.38
CA LEU A 144 -16.68 -10.43 15.86
C LEU A 144 -15.88 -10.04 14.61
N LYS A 145 -16.51 -9.35 13.64
CA LYS A 145 -15.86 -8.90 12.40
C LYS A 145 -14.68 -7.97 12.69
N LEU A 146 -14.87 -7.01 13.59
CA LEU A 146 -13.84 -6.06 14.00
C LEU A 146 -12.65 -6.78 14.64
N ILE A 147 -12.91 -7.64 15.62
CA ILE A 147 -11.89 -8.39 16.36
C ILE A 147 -11.10 -9.31 15.42
N GLY A 148 -11.78 -10.04 14.53
CA GLY A 148 -11.12 -10.94 13.58
C GLY A 148 -10.24 -10.25 12.53
N LYS A 149 -10.40 -8.92 12.33
CA LYS A 149 -9.49 -8.11 11.48
C LYS A 149 -8.33 -7.51 12.24
N ILE A 150 -8.53 -7.15 13.51
CA ILE A 150 -7.51 -6.48 14.35
C ILE A 150 -6.50 -7.49 14.91
N CYS A 151 -6.98 -8.66 15.34
CA CYS A 151 -6.20 -9.72 15.93
C CYS A 151 -5.08 -10.27 15.03
N ASP A 152 -4.12 -10.96 15.64
CA ASP A 152 -2.95 -11.45 14.91
C ASP A 152 -3.33 -12.64 14.01
N PRO A 153 -3.09 -12.58 12.69
CA PRO A 153 -3.56 -13.57 11.74
C PRO A 153 -2.67 -14.80 11.79
N PHE A 154 -3.27 -15.94 12.10
CA PHE A 154 -2.69 -17.27 11.92
C PHE A 154 -3.20 -17.86 10.61
N LYS A 155 -2.52 -17.46 9.53
CA LYS A 155 -2.96 -17.79 8.18
C LYS A 155 -2.91 -19.30 7.93
N PRO A 156 -3.91 -19.88 7.23
CA PRO A 156 -5.07 -19.21 6.61
C PRO A 156 -6.36 -19.24 7.46
N LEU A 157 -6.35 -19.91 8.62
CA LEU A 157 -7.58 -20.36 9.27
C LEU A 157 -8.13 -19.37 10.31
N CYS A 158 -7.29 -18.93 11.25
CA CYS A 158 -7.77 -18.26 12.46
C CYS A 158 -6.93 -17.02 12.81
N CYS A 159 -7.35 -16.28 13.83
CA CYS A 159 -6.53 -15.28 14.49
C CYS A 159 -6.33 -15.61 15.99
N TYR A 160 -5.22 -15.11 16.52
CA TYR A 160 -4.84 -15.19 17.93
C TYR A 160 -4.99 -13.83 18.62
N SER A 161 -4.50 -13.71 19.85
CA SER A 161 -4.47 -12.45 20.58
C SER A 161 -3.84 -11.29 19.81
N LEU A 162 -4.34 -10.08 20.09
CA LEU A 162 -3.85 -8.84 19.51
C LEU A 162 -2.51 -8.46 20.13
N THR A 163 -1.44 -8.45 19.33
CA THR A 163 -0.16 -7.87 19.76
C THR A 163 -0.10 -6.40 19.36
N PRO A 164 -0.01 -5.45 20.33
CA PRO A 164 -0.05 -4.01 20.03
C PRO A 164 0.97 -3.57 18.97
N LYS A 165 2.20 -4.07 19.07
CA LYS A 165 3.28 -3.76 18.12
C LYS A 165 2.93 -4.20 16.70
N LEU A 166 2.47 -5.44 16.55
CA LEU A 166 2.19 -6.04 15.26
C LEU A 166 0.97 -5.37 14.58
N PHE A 167 -0.04 -5.01 15.38
CA PHE A 167 -1.19 -4.25 14.90
C PHE A 167 -0.81 -2.84 14.44
N ILE A 168 -0.08 -2.09 15.27
CA ILE A 168 0.33 -0.73 14.94
C ILE A 168 1.25 -0.70 13.72
N ASP A 169 2.18 -1.65 13.60
CA ASP A 169 3.05 -1.77 12.45
C ASP A 169 2.26 -2.05 11.15
N LYS A 170 1.24 -2.91 11.21
CA LYS A 170 0.36 -3.14 10.04
C LYS A 170 -0.47 -1.92 9.67
N MET A 171 -0.97 -1.22 10.68
CA MET A 171 -1.93 -0.14 10.52
C MET A 171 -1.27 1.12 9.97
N PHE A 172 -0.16 1.51 10.58
CA PHE A 172 0.57 2.73 10.24
C PHE A 172 1.67 2.50 9.20
N LYS A 173 2.18 1.27 9.06
CA LYS A 173 3.38 0.95 8.26
C LYS A 173 4.56 1.80 8.74
N ASP A 174 4.96 2.80 7.96
CA ASP A 174 6.04 3.75 8.27
C ASP A 174 5.52 5.16 8.61
N LYS A 175 4.20 5.38 8.61
CA LYS A 175 3.61 6.69 8.91
C LYS A 175 3.57 6.94 10.43
N SER A 176 3.73 8.19 10.83
CA SER A 176 3.56 8.64 12.23
C SER A 176 2.09 8.95 12.57
N SER A 177 1.29 9.31 11.58
CA SER A 177 -0.14 9.59 11.71
C SER A 177 -0.92 9.12 10.48
N ILE A 178 -2.20 8.82 10.67
CA ILE A 178 -3.14 8.43 9.61
C ILE A 178 -4.46 9.17 9.79
N THR A 179 -5.17 9.41 8.69
CA THR A 179 -6.53 9.97 8.72
C THR A 179 -7.57 8.89 8.98
N TYR A 180 -8.80 9.31 9.31
CA TYR A 180 -9.95 8.39 9.44
C TYR A 180 -10.22 7.56 8.18
N ASP A 181 -10.10 8.17 6.99
CA ASP A 181 -10.31 7.45 5.72
C ASP A 181 -9.20 6.43 5.46
N ASP A 182 -7.94 6.80 5.74
CA ASP A 182 -6.81 5.87 5.66
C ASP A 182 -7.00 4.68 6.63
N PHE A 183 -7.57 4.96 7.81
CA PHE A 183 -7.89 3.97 8.84
C PHE A 183 -8.99 3.00 8.37
N CYS A 184 -10.11 3.51 7.87
CA CYS A 184 -11.19 2.67 7.36
C CYS A 184 -10.71 1.83 6.16
N TYR A 185 -9.99 2.45 5.23
CA TYR A 185 -9.44 1.75 4.07
C TYR A 185 -8.47 0.62 4.46
N THR A 186 -7.63 0.83 5.47
CA THR A 186 -6.69 -0.20 5.92
C THR A 186 -7.40 -1.36 6.62
N LEU A 187 -8.34 -1.10 7.53
CA LEU A 187 -9.09 -2.15 8.22
C LEU A 187 -10.01 -2.95 7.29
N GLU A 188 -10.77 -2.27 6.43
CA GLU A 188 -11.77 -2.94 5.60
C GLU A 188 -11.13 -3.66 4.42
N TYR A 189 -10.24 -2.98 3.67
CA TYR A 189 -9.72 -3.49 2.41
C TYR A 189 -8.38 -4.21 2.54
N LYS A 190 -7.46 -3.73 3.40
CA LYS A 190 -6.12 -4.34 3.50
C LYS A 190 -6.07 -5.49 4.50
N PHE A 191 -6.77 -5.38 5.62
CA PHE A 191 -6.79 -6.44 6.62
C PHE A 191 -7.80 -7.52 6.23
N LYS A 192 -7.32 -8.76 6.19
CA LYS A 192 -8.18 -9.92 5.99
C LYS A 192 -8.76 -10.33 7.34
N PHE A 193 -10.05 -10.60 7.36
CA PHE A 193 -10.71 -11.22 8.48
C PHE A 193 -10.25 -12.67 8.64
N TYR A 194 -9.93 -13.05 9.88
CA TYR A 194 -9.80 -14.44 10.30
C TYR A 194 -10.60 -14.65 11.56
N ILE A 195 -11.21 -15.81 11.67
CA ILE A 195 -12.04 -16.12 12.83
C ILE A 195 -11.15 -16.31 14.08
N PRO A 196 -11.49 -15.76 15.25
CA PRO A 196 -10.72 -15.99 16.47
C PRO A 196 -10.61 -17.49 16.78
N SER A 197 -9.50 -17.99 17.33
CA SER A 197 -9.36 -19.42 17.68
C SER A 197 -9.89 -19.73 19.08
N TYR A 198 -9.15 -19.39 20.14
CA TYR A 198 -9.38 -19.84 21.53
C TYR A 198 -10.32 -18.96 22.36
N THR A 199 -11.42 -18.49 21.78
CA THR A 199 -12.35 -17.60 22.50
C THR A 199 -13.47 -18.37 23.16
N GLU A 200 -13.79 -18.04 24.41
CA GLU A 200 -14.97 -18.60 25.09
C GLU A 200 -16.25 -17.91 24.63
N ILE A 201 -16.19 -16.58 24.42
CA ILE A 201 -17.39 -15.77 24.13
C ILE A 201 -17.97 -16.06 22.75
N PHE A 202 -17.10 -16.30 21.76
CA PHE A 202 -17.50 -16.58 20.38
C PHE A 202 -17.47 -18.08 20.03
N LYS A 203 -17.29 -18.99 20.99
CA LYS A 203 -17.12 -20.42 20.69
C LYS A 203 -18.29 -20.96 19.85
N PHE A 204 -19.51 -20.66 20.26
CA PHE A 204 -20.72 -21.16 19.61
C PHE A 204 -21.02 -20.46 18.29
N GLU A 205 -20.81 -19.15 18.21
CA GLU A 205 -21.05 -18.38 16.98
C GLU A 205 -20.20 -18.88 15.81
N LYS A 206 -18.95 -19.29 16.07
CA LYS A 206 -18.07 -19.83 15.03
C LYS A 206 -18.58 -21.16 14.49
N GLU A 207 -18.90 -22.08 15.41
CA GLU A 207 -19.46 -23.39 15.06
C GLU A 207 -20.78 -23.21 14.29
N LEU A 208 -21.62 -22.26 14.73
CA LEU A 208 -22.87 -21.93 14.07
C LEU A 208 -22.63 -21.42 12.64
N LEU A 209 -21.71 -20.46 12.44
CA LEU A 209 -21.37 -19.93 11.11
C LEU A 209 -20.86 -21.02 10.16
N TRP A 210 -20.05 -21.96 10.64
CA TRP A 210 -19.55 -23.08 9.83
C TRP A 210 -20.66 -24.06 9.46
N LYS A 211 -21.50 -24.46 10.43
CA LYS A 211 -22.65 -25.34 10.18
C LYS A 211 -23.66 -24.69 9.23
N LEU A 212 -23.93 -23.41 9.38
CA LEU A 212 -24.81 -22.64 8.49
C LEU A 212 -24.27 -22.61 7.06
N TYR A 213 -22.97 -22.39 6.92
CA TYR A 213 -22.34 -22.40 5.59
C TYR A 213 -22.54 -23.72 4.85
N MET A 214 -22.32 -24.84 5.56
CA MET A 214 -22.48 -26.19 5.01
C MET A 214 -23.93 -26.51 4.69
N THR A 215 -24.85 -26.23 5.62
CA THR A 215 -26.29 -26.53 5.47
C THR A 215 -26.95 -25.74 4.34
N VAL A 216 -26.65 -24.45 4.18
CA VAL A 216 -27.19 -23.62 3.08
C VAL A 216 -26.74 -24.12 1.71
N ARG A 217 -25.57 -24.74 1.63
CA ARG A 217 -24.95 -25.23 0.39
C ARG A 217 -25.10 -26.74 0.20
N ASN A 218 -25.84 -27.41 1.09
CA ASN A 218 -26.02 -28.87 1.11
C ASN A 218 -24.70 -29.66 1.10
N LEU A 219 -23.68 -29.16 1.82
CA LEU A 219 -22.36 -29.81 1.91
C LEU A 219 -22.29 -30.75 3.11
N LYS A 220 -21.63 -31.90 2.94
CA LYS A 220 -21.30 -32.86 3.99
C LYS A 220 -19.88 -32.66 4.48
N GLU A 221 -19.70 -32.64 5.81
CA GLU A 221 -18.37 -32.57 6.42
C GLU A 221 -17.66 -33.93 6.32
N VAL A 222 -16.45 -33.93 5.77
CA VAL A 222 -15.56 -35.10 5.70
C VAL A 222 -14.18 -34.80 6.27
N SER A 223 -13.50 -35.85 6.73
CA SER A 223 -12.11 -35.75 7.19
C SER A 223 -11.21 -35.26 6.05
N PRO A 224 -10.26 -34.34 6.32
CA PRO A 224 -9.29 -33.91 5.33
C PRO A 224 -8.27 -35.00 4.97
N TYR A 225 -8.11 -36.01 5.84
CA TYR A 225 -7.18 -37.11 5.65
C TYR A 225 -7.82 -38.26 4.89
N THR A 226 -7.03 -38.87 4.04
CA THR A 226 -7.39 -40.09 3.30
C THR A 226 -7.62 -41.24 4.29
N PRO A 227 -8.60 -42.12 4.07
CA PRO A 227 -8.80 -43.31 4.89
C PRO A 227 -7.56 -44.21 4.89
N LEU A 228 -7.35 -45.00 5.95
CA LEU A 228 -6.17 -45.87 6.12
C LEU A 228 -5.93 -46.85 4.95
N ASN A 229 -6.96 -47.13 4.13
CA ASN A 229 -6.88 -48.07 3.02
C ASN A 229 -6.21 -47.49 1.75
N ASP A 230 -5.97 -46.19 1.69
CA ASP A 230 -5.38 -45.53 0.53
C ASP A 230 -4.03 -44.90 0.91
N HIS A 231 -2.96 -45.69 0.73
CA HIS A 231 -1.60 -45.35 1.18
C HIS A 231 -0.86 -44.36 0.27
N GLU A 232 -1.41 -44.04 -0.91
CA GLU A 232 -0.70 -43.21 -1.90
C GLU A 232 -0.88 -41.70 -1.68
N ARG A 233 -1.95 -41.28 -1.00
CA ARG A 233 -2.34 -39.87 -0.91
C ARG A 233 -2.52 -39.43 0.53
N VAL A 234 -2.04 -38.23 0.85
CA VAL A 234 -2.14 -37.63 2.20
C VAL A 234 -3.44 -36.84 2.39
N ASN A 235 -3.96 -36.24 1.31
CA ASN A 235 -5.20 -35.45 1.34
C ASN A 235 -6.28 -36.15 0.51
N LYS A 236 -7.49 -36.23 1.08
CA LYS A 236 -8.67 -36.76 0.38
C LYS A 236 -9.05 -35.87 -0.81
N ILE A 237 -9.37 -36.48 -1.95
CA ILE A 237 -10.08 -35.80 -3.05
C ILE A 237 -11.55 -35.70 -2.66
N LEU A 238 -12.11 -34.49 -2.71
CA LEU A 238 -13.48 -34.22 -2.29
C LEU A 238 -14.42 -34.39 -3.48
N GLU A 239 -15.56 -35.03 -3.22
CA GLU A 239 -16.71 -35.03 -4.12
C GLU A 239 -17.41 -33.65 -4.13
N ASP A 240 -18.29 -33.41 -5.11
CA ASP A 240 -18.96 -32.12 -5.29
C ASP A 240 -19.84 -31.70 -4.09
N ASP A 241 -20.39 -32.66 -3.34
CA ASP A 241 -21.19 -32.43 -2.12
C ASP A 241 -20.37 -32.51 -0.82
N GLU A 242 -19.05 -32.73 -0.90
CA GLU A 242 -18.18 -32.88 0.26
C GLU A 242 -17.35 -31.62 0.56
N THR A 243 -17.13 -31.37 1.84
CA THR A 243 -16.23 -30.30 2.28
C THR A 243 -15.47 -30.69 3.55
N THR A 244 -14.31 -30.08 3.76
CA THR A 244 -13.55 -30.22 4.99
C THR A 244 -13.70 -28.97 5.85
N LEU A 245 -13.55 -29.12 7.16
CA LEU A 245 -13.62 -27.99 8.09
C LEU A 245 -12.63 -26.86 7.74
N PRO A 246 -11.35 -27.12 7.38
CA PRO A 246 -10.42 -26.07 6.96
C PRO A 246 -10.89 -25.28 5.72
N ILE A 247 -11.50 -25.96 4.75
CA ILE A 247 -12.05 -25.31 3.55
C ILE A 247 -13.25 -24.43 3.94
N THR A 248 -14.14 -24.96 4.77
CA THR A 248 -15.30 -24.21 5.28
C THR A 248 -14.87 -22.96 6.03
N ILE A 249 -13.91 -23.06 6.96
CA ILE A 249 -13.35 -21.91 7.69
C ILE A 249 -12.82 -20.85 6.71
N ASN A 250 -12.05 -21.27 5.70
CA ASN A 250 -11.50 -20.35 4.71
C ASN A 250 -12.58 -19.66 3.87
N LYS A 251 -13.66 -20.36 3.54
CA LYS A 251 -14.79 -19.81 2.77
C LYS A 251 -15.61 -18.85 3.61
N VAL A 252 -15.94 -19.22 4.84
CA VAL A 252 -16.64 -18.37 5.81
C VAL A 252 -15.84 -17.10 6.09
N ASN A 253 -14.53 -17.19 6.32
CA ASN A 253 -13.67 -16.02 6.50
C ASN A 253 -13.74 -15.06 5.29
N LYS A 254 -13.76 -15.61 4.07
CA LYS A 254 -13.87 -14.80 2.83
C LYS A 254 -15.23 -14.13 2.71
N GLU A 255 -16.31 -14.80 3.06
CA GLU A 255 -17.66 -14.23 3.02
C GLU A 255 -17.83 -13.13 4.06
N ILE A 256 -17.40 -13.36 5.30
CA ILE A 256 -17.43 -12.34 6.35
C ILE A 256 -16.57 -11.13 5.95
N ASN A 257 -15.39 -11.35 5.35
CA ASN A 257 -14.53 -10.25 4.91
C ASN A 257 -15.17 -9.39 3.80
N ARG A 258 -16.13 -9.91 3.03
CA ARG A 258 -16.85 -9.16 1.98
C ARG A 258 -17.96 -8.27 2.53
N GLN A 259 -18.49 -8.58 3.71
CA GLN A 259 -19.61 -7.86 4.31
C GLN A 259 -19.24 -6.48 4.86
N GLY A 260 -17.94 -6.19 5.07
CA GLY A 260 -17.51 -4.96 5.72
C GLY A 260 -17.87 -4.90 7.21
N ILE A 261 -17.50 -3.80 7.88
CA ILE A 261 -17.87 -3.53 9.28
C ILE A 261 -18.80 -2.33 9.31
N HIS A 262 -19.78 -2.35 10.22
CA HIS A 262 -20.69 -1.22 10.40
C HIS A 262 -19.92 0.10 10.69
N PRO A 263 -20.25 1.23 10.03
CA PRO A 263 -19.50 2.48 10.16
C PRO A 263 -19.41 3.02 11.59
N SER A 264 -20.47 2.87 12.40
CA SER A 264 -20.45 3.31 13.80
C SER A 264 -19.44 2.52 14.65
N ILE A 265 -19.23 1.25 14.34
CA ILE A 265 -18.28 0.37 15.04
C ILE A 265 -16.85 0.71 14.63
N LEU A 266 -16.61 1.05 13.35
CA LEU A 266 -15.33 1.59 12.89
C LEU A 266 -15.02 2.93 13.56
N LYS A 267 -16.02 3.82 13.66
CA LYS A 267 -15.88 5.11 14.33
C LYS A 267 -15.60 4.95 15.83
N MET A 268 -16.33 4.07 16.51
CA MET A 268 -16.07 3.70 17.90
C MET A 268 -14.63 3.21 18.09
N PHE A 269 -14.13 2.34 17.22
CA PHE A 269 -12.77 1.81 17.34
C PHE A 269 -11.70 2.88 17.04
N PHE A 270 -11.96 3.77 16.09
CA PHE A 270 -11.09 4.92 15.81
C PHE A 270 -11.01 5.87 17.00
N ASP A 271 -12.17 6.28 17.53
CA ASP A 271 -12.27 7.18 18.68
C ASP A 271 -11.70 6.52 19.94
N PHE A 272 -11.82 5.20 20.07
CA PHE A 272 -11.14 4.43 21.10
C PHE A 272 -9.62 4.58 21.00
N LEU A 273 -9.01 4.47 19.82
CA LEU A 273 -7.55 4.63 19.71
C LEU A 273 -7.10 6.11 19.82
N ASN A 274 -8.00 7.06 19.53
CA ASN A 274 -7.70 8.48 19.49
C ASN A 274 -7.79 9.15 20.89
N ILE A 275 -6.73 9.01 21.68
CA ILE A 275 -6.65 9.59 23.05
C ILE A 275 -6.76 11.12 23.04
N GLU A 276 -6.07 11.79 22.12
CA GLU A 276 -6.01 13.27 22.07
C GLU A 276 -7.28 13.90 21.50
N LYS A 277 -8.25 13.10 21.01
CA LYS A 277 -9.48 13.55 20.36
C LYS A 277 -9.24 14.56 19.23
N ILE A 278 -8.12 14.43 18.51
CA ILE A 278 -7.84 15.27 17.33
C ILE A 278 -8.77 14.85 16.21
N ASN A 279 -9.43 15.82 15.57
CA ASN A 279 -10.38 15.57 14.48
C ASN A 279 -9.75 14.74 13.36
N ASN A 280 -10.30 13.54 13.15
CA ASN A 280 -10.01 12.61 12.05
C ASN A 280 -8.53 12.26 11.84
N ILE A 281 -7.68 12.41 12.86
CA ILE A 281 -6.26 12.04 12.79
C ILE A 281 -5.91 11.15 13.97
N LEU A 282 -5.31 10.00 13.68
CA LEU A 282 -4.78 9.07 14.67
C LEU A 282 -3.25 9.11 14.66
N LYS A 283 -2.64 9.26 15.84
CA LYS A 283 -1.18 9.19 16.02
C LYS A 283 -0.74 7.78 16.42
N ARG A 284 0.37 7.33 15.83
CA ARG A 284 0.93 5.99 16.03
C ARG A 284 1.27 5.73 17.50
N ASP A 285 2.01 6.64 18.11
CA ASP A 285 2.59 6.45 19.44
C ASP A 285 1.48 6.39 20.49
N ASN A 286 0.49 7.28 20.41
CA ASN A 286 -0.67 7.28 21.32
C ASN A 286 -1.47 5.98 21.20
N ALA A 287 -1.80 5.56 19.97
CA ALA A 287 -2.53 4.32 19.75
C ALA A 287 -1.76 3.09 20.28
N PHE A 288 -0.43 3.07 20.07
CA PHE A 288 0.44 2.02 20.61
C PHE A 288 0.45 2.00 22.13
N LEU A 289 0.64 3.16 22.77
CA LEU A 289 0.68 3.30 24.23
C LEU A 289 -0.65 2.88 24.87
N LYS A 290 -1.79 3.25 24.28
CA LYS A 290 -3.10 2.82 24.79
C LYS A 290 -3.21 1.30 24.84
N LEU A 291 -2.88 0.65 23.73
CA LEU A 291 -2.97 -0.80 23.61
C LEU A 291 -1.93 -1.50 24.51
N GLU A 292 -0.73 -0.95 24.63
CA GLU A 292 0.31 -1.51 25.50
C GLU A 292 -0.05 -1.40 26.99
N SER A 293 -0.63 -0.26 27.41
CA SER A 293 -1.10 -0.09 28.79
C SER A 293 -2.22 -1.06 29.13
N ILE A 294 -3.23 -1.20 28.26
CA ILE A 294 -4.29 -2.21 28.42
C ILE A 294 -3.69 -3.62 28.54
N LYS A 295 -2.76 -3.96 27.65
CA LYS A 295 -2.09 -5.27 27.65
C LYS A 295 -1.38 -5.56 28.99
N ASN A 296 -0.83 -4.54 29.64
CA ASN A 296 -0.10 -4.69 30.90
C ASN A 296 -1.03 -4.79 32.13
N GLN A 297 -2.26 -4.28 32.04
CA GLN A 297 -3.22 -4.29 33.15
C GLN A 297 -4.10 -5.55 33.22
N ILE A 298 -4.12 -6.37 32.17
CA ILE A 298 -4.87 -7.63 32.14
C ILE A 298 -4.22 -8.63 33.11
N LYS A 299 -4.98 -9.05 34.14
CA LYS A 299 -4.54 -10.09 35.09
C LYS A 299 -4.74 -11.47 34.45
N ASN A 300 -3.88 -12.44 34.79
CA ASN A 300 -3.93 -13.83 34.27
C ASN A 300 -3.70 -13.96 32.76
N ARG A 301 -2.67 -13.29 32.25
CA ARG A 301 -2.25 -13.41 30.85
C ARG A 301 -1.14 -14.47 30.73
N ASP A 302 -1.22 -15.33 29.73
CA ASP A 302 -0.14 -16.27 29.43
C ASP A 302 1.15 -15.51 29.04
N PHE A 303 2.29 -16.15 29.28
CA PHE A 303 3.58 -15.57 28.95
C PHE A 303 3.65 -15.25 27.45
N MET A 304 4.02 -14.00 27.10
CA MET A 304 4.06 -13.46 25.73
C MET A 304 2.72 -13.31 25.00
N GLU A 305 1.59 -13.59 25.64
CA GLU A 305 0.30 -13.42 24.98
C GLU A 305 -0.03 -11.92 24.76
N GLY A 306 -0.74 -11.61 23.67
CA GLY A 306 -1.31 -10.29 23.42
C GLY A 306 -2.58 -10.04 24.24
N ILE A 307 -3.45 -9.16 23.73
CA ILE A 307 -4.80 -8.96 24.29
C ILE A 307 -5.73 -10.03 23.69
N ARG A 308 -6.31 -10.88 24.55
CA ARG A 308 -7.27 -11.93 24.14
C ARG A 308 -8.50 -11.34 23.46
N PRO A 309 -9.03 -11.97 22.40
CA PRO A 309 -10.25 -11.50 21.74
C PRO A 309 -11.46 -11.37 22.69
N ASP A 310 -11.55 -12.22 23.72
CA ASP A 310 -12.62 -12.14 24.73
C ASP A 310 -12.55 -10.82 25.53
N TYR A 311 -11.35 -10.38 25.92
CA TYR A 311 -11.17 -9.08 26.59
C TYR A 311 -11.55 -7.91 25.68
N LEU A 312 -11.22 -7.99 24.39
CA LEU A 312 -11.62 -6.98 23.41
C LEU A 312 -13.14 -6.89 23.29
N TYR A 313 -13.84 -8.03 23.25
CA TYR A 313 -15.29 -8.03 23.21
C TYR A 313 -15.90 -7.37 24.44
N ILE A 314 -15.47 -7.75 25.64
CA ILE A 314 -16.03 -7.19 26.88
C ILE A 314 -15.78 -5.68 26.92
N MET A 315 -14.56 -5.25 26.57
CA MET A 315 -14.17 -3.84 26.52
C MET A 315 -15.03 -3.02 25.54
N PHE A 316 -15.35 -3.58 24.37
CA PHE A 316 -16.09 -2.85 23.35
C PHE A 316 -17.60 -3.00 23.46
N SER A 317 -18.12 -4.06 24.07
CA SER A 317 -19.55 -4.38 24.10
C SER A 317 -20.46 -3.20 24.48
N LYS A 318 -20.16 -2.52 25.60
CA LYS A 318 -20.94 -1.37 26.08
C LYS A 318 -20.87 -0.18 25.12
N LYS A 319 -19.65 0.21 24.71
CA LYS A 319 -19.43 1.34 23.80
C LYS A 319 -20.01 1.07 22.40
N ALA A 320 -19.94 -0.18 21.93
CA ALA A 320 -20.52 -0.60 20.66
C ALA A 320 -22.04 -0.45 20.67
N ASN A 321 -22.71 -0.83 21.75
CA ASN A 321 -24.16 -0.60 21.89
C ASN A 321 -24.49 0.90 21.80
N GLU A 322 -23.77 1.75 22.52
CA GLU A 322 -24.00 3.20 22.50
C GLU A 322 -23.81 3.79 21.08
N TYR A 323 -22.72 3.45 20.40
CA TYR A 323 -22.43 3.95 19.05
C TYR A 323 -23.39 3.38 18.00
N TYR A 324 -23.84 2.13 18.17
CA TYR A 324 -24.79 1.51 17.26
C TYR A 324 -26.18 2.14 17.37
N HIS A 325 -26.67 2.38 18.59
CA HIS A 325 -27.97 3.01 18.80
C HIS A 325 -28.00 4.50 18.43
N ASN A 326 -26.89 5.22 18.62
CA ASN A 326 -26.80 6.64 18.27
C ASN A 326 -26.50 6.88 16.78
N PHE A 327 -26.44 5.83 15.95
CA PHE A 327 -26.06 5.98 14.55
C PHE A 327 -27.19 6.58 13.71
N ASN A 328 -26.91 7.73 13.10
CA ASN A 328 -27.86 8.39 12.20
C ASN A 328 -27.78 7.81 10.78
N HIS A 329 -28.59 6.78 10.51
CA HIS A 329 -28.66 6.12 9.21
C HIS A 329 -28.96 7.09 8.06
N LYS A 330 -29.93 8.01 8.24
CA LYS A 330 -30.36 8.94 7.17
C LYS A 330 -29.25 9.90 6.77
N GLN A 331 -28.47 10.37 7.74
CA GLN A 331 -27.34 11.25 7.45
C GLN A 331 -26.22 10.50 6.73
N TYR A 332 -25.90 9.29 7.21
CA TYR A 332 -24.88 8.47 6.59
C TYR A 332 -25.22 8.10 5.14
N GLU A 333 -26.48 7.75 4.86
CA GLU A 333 -26.94 7.45 3.50
C GLU A 333 -26.77 8.64 2.57
N LYS A 334 -27.06 9.87 3.03
CA LYS A 334 -26.84 11.08 2.23
C LYS A 334 -25.36 11.27 1.91
N GLU A 335 -24.50 11.23 2.94
CA GLU A 335 -23.04 11.37 2.77
C GLU A 335 -22.45 10.28 1.84
N PHE A 336 -22.97 9.06 1.93
CA PHE A 336 -22.59 7.94 1.09
C PHE A 336 -23.00 8.14 -0.38
N LEU A 337 -24.25 8.55 -0.63
CA LEU A 337 -24.73 8.83 -1.98
C LEU A 337 -23.98 10.00 -2.62
N ASP A 338 -23.71 11.06 -1.86
CA ASP A 338 -22.90 12.19 -2.32
C ASP A 338 -21.49 11.76 -2.69
N SER A 339 -20.88 10.89 -1.88
CA SER A 339 -19.56 10.32 -2.17
C SER A 339 -19.55 9.44 -3.42
N ILE A 340 -20.61 8.65 -3.66
CA ILE A 340 -20.76 7.88 -4.90
C ILE A 340 -20.92 8.82 -6.10
N ASN A 341 -21.74 9.85 -5.99
CA ASN A 341 -21.96 10.84 -7.05
C ASN A 341 -20.67 11.57 -7.40
N TYR A 342 -19.89 11.96 -6.40
CA TYR A 342 -18.56 12.55 -6.60
C TYR A 342 -17.60 11.58 -7.32
N ASN A 343 -17.53 10.32 -6.88
CA ASN A 343 -16.65 9.33 -7.48
C ASN A 343 -17.03 9.00 -8.93
N THR A 344 -18.33 8.87 -9.22
CA THR A 344 -18.82 8.59 -10.57
C THR A 344 -18.57 9.76 -11.51
N THR A 345 -18.77 11.00 -11.06
CA THR A 345 -18.46 12.20 -11.86
C THR A 345 -16.96 12.33 -12.11
N ALA A 346 -16.12 12.10 -11.10
CA ALA A 346 -14.66 12.10 -11.25
C ALA A 346 -14.19 11.03 -12.26
N GLN A 347 -14.73 9.81 -12.19
CA GLN A 347 -14.42 8.74 -13.16
C GLN A 347 -14.87 9.10 -14.57
N LYS A 348 -16.06 9.69 -14.74
CA LYS A 348 -16.54 10.20 -16.03
C LYS A 348 -15.57 11.24 -16.59
N MET A 349 -15.17 12.23 -15.81
CA MET A 349 -14.18 13.25 -16.24
C MET A 349 -12.84 12.65 -16.65
N ILE A 350 -12.34 11.64 -15.90
CA ILE A 350 -11.09 10.94 -16.26
C ILE A 350 -11.25 10.21 -17.61
N SER A 351 -12.38 9.54 -17.80
CA SER A 351 -12.70 8.80 -19.02
C SER A 351 -12.82 9.73 -20.23
N GLU A 352 -13.50 10.86 -20.08
CA GLU A 352 -13.67 11.89 -21.12
C GLU A 352 -12.34 12.54 -21.47
N ASN A 353 -11.51 12.87 -20.48
CA ASN A 353 -10.16 13.37 -20.69
C ASN A 353 -9.29 12.37 -21.48
N SER A 354 -9.45 11.07 -21.22
CA SER A 354 -8.74 10.03 -21.96
C SER A 354 -9.20 9.95 -23.42
N ILE A 355 -10.50 10.09 -23.68
CA ILE A 355 -11.09 10.11 -25.02
C ILE A 355 -10.63 11.37 -25.77
N TYR A 356 -10.66 12.52 -25.12
CA TYR A 356 -10.21 13.78 -25.68
C TYR A 356 -8.73 13.71 -26.12
N LYS A 357 -7.86 13.14 -25.27
CA LYS A 357 -6.45 12.92 -25.63
C LYS A 357 -6.30 12.06 -26.89
N LYS A 358 -7.09 10.99 -27.03
CA LYS A 358 -7.09 10.14 -28.23
C LYS A 358 -7.55 10.92 -29.47
N LYS A 359 -8.69 11.62 -29.38
CA LYS A 359 -9.23 12.44 -30.46
C LYS A 359 -8.24 13.52 -30.91
N ARG A 360 -7.57 14.18 -29.96
CA ARG A 360 -6.54 15.19 -30.26
C ARG A 360 -5.35 14.61 -31.01
N ILE A 361 -4.88 13.41 -30.64
CA ILE A 361 -3.79 12.73 -31.35
C ILE A 361 -4.23 12.39 -32.77
N GLN A 362 -5.43 11.84 -32.94
CA GLN A 362 -5.98 11.51 -34.25
C GLN A 362 -6.10 12.76 -35.12
N PHE A 363 -6.70 13.83 -34.61
CA PHE A 363 -6.78 15.12 -35.29
C PHE A 363 -5.40 15.66 -35.68
N SER A 364 -4.40 15.55 -34.80
CA SER A 364 -3.03 15.95 -35.11
C SER A 364 -2.40 15.10 -36.23
N GLN A 365 -2.73 13.82 -36.31
CA GLN A 365 -2.26 12.95 -37.39
C GLN A 365 -2.94 13.25 -38.71
N GLU A 366 -4.27 13.46 -38.69
CA GLU A 366 -5.07 13.83 -39.86
C GLU A 366 -4.62 15.18 -40.43
N THR A 367 -4.45 16.19 -39.58
CA THR A 367 -3.90 17.51 -39.97
C THR A 367 -2.49 17.40 -40.51
N LYS A 368 -1.60 16.62 -39.89
CA LYS A 368 -0.25 16.35 -40.43
C LYS A 368 -0.32 15.68 -41.81
N LYS A 369 -1.19 14.67 -41.97
CA LYS A 369 -1.37 13.99 -43.26
C LYS A 369 -1.93 14.94 -44.32
N SER A 370 -2.89 15.77 -43.95
CA SER A 370 -3.45 16.81 -44.83
C SER A 370 -2.40 17.84 -45.23
N LEU A 371 -1.59 18.33 -44.29
CA LEU A 371 -0.49 19.24 -44.57
C LEU A 371 0.54 18.58 -45.51
N MET A 372 0.90 17.31 -45.28
CA MET A 372 1.80 16.59 -46.17
C MET A 372 1.27 16.50 -47.61
N LYS A 373 -0.06 16.36 -47.81
CA LYS A 373 -0.65 16.42 -49.16
C LYS A 373 -0.47 17.77 -49.85
N PHE A 374 -0.53 18.88 -49.11
CA PHE A 374 -0.25 20.22 -49.68
C PHE A 374 1.23 20.40 -50.03
N TYR A 375 2.12 19.69 -49.34
CA TYR A 375 3.56 19.68 -49.60
C TYR A 375 4.02 18.44 -50.41
N ASP A 376 3.11 17.72 -51.08
CA ASP A 376 3.44 16.60 -51.98
C ASP A 376 4.10 17.15 -53.25
N ILE A 377 5.31 17.66 -53.09
CA ILE A 377 6.30 17.74 -54.16
C ILE A 377 6.62 16.29 -54.51
N GLN A 378 6.59 15.92 -55.80
CA GLN A 378 7.08 14.62 -56.24
C GLN A 378 8.54 14.47 -55.79
N LEU A 379 8.76 13.75 -54.68
CA LEU A 379 10.09 13.48 -54.16
C LEU A 379 10.87 12.77 -55.28
N PRO A 380 12.03 13.32 -55.70
CA PRO A 380 12.83 12.70 -56.75
C PRO A 380 13.10 11.23 -56.43
N SER A 381 13.07 10.37 -57.45
CA SER A 381 13.26 8.91 -57.32
C SER A 381 14.49 8.56 -56.46
N PHE A 382 15.56 9.33 -56.60
CA PHE A 382 16.79 9.21 -55.82
C PHE A 382 16.58 9.33 -54.30
N PHE A 383 15.67 10.20 -53.82
CA PHE A 383 15.41 10.35 -52.39
C PHE A 383 14.67 9.13 -51.82
N LYS A 384 13.77 8.52 -52.60
CA LYS A 384 13.08 7.28 -52.21
C LYS A 384 14.08 6.12 -52.09
N GLU A 385 15.04 6.03 -53.00
CA GLU A 385 16.11 5.04 -52.92
C GLU A 385 17.04 5.28 -51.72
N TYR A 386 17.39 6.54 -51.45
CA TYR A 386 18.18 6.92 -50.29
C TYR A 386 17.51 6.50 -48.98
N MET A 387 16.21 6.75 -48.83
CA MET A 387 15.44 6.34 -47.65
C MET A 387 15.36 4.81 -47.51
N LYS A 388 15.16 4.07 -48.61
CA LYS A 388 15.22 2.59 -48.61
C LYS A 388 16.58 2.08 -48.15
N LYS A 389 17.68 2.63 -48.66
CA LYS A 389 19.05 2.28 -48.25
C LYS A 389 19.31 2.61 -46.77
N LYS A 390 18.76 3.73 -46.27
CA LYS A 390 18.86 4.12 -44.86
C LYS A 390 18.09 3.16 -43.95
N ASP A 391 16.88 2.75 -44.34
CA ASP A 391 16.07 1.81 -43.57
C ASP A 391 16.67 0.41 -43.56
N GLN A 392 17.25 -0.05 -44.68
CA GLN A 392 18.03 -1.30 -44.74
C GLN A 392 19.22 -1.27 -43.78
N LYS A 393 20.01 -0.18 -43.78
CA LYS A 393 21.10 0.01 -42.81
C LYS A 393 20.60 0.00 -41.36
N HIS A 394 19.46 0.62 -41.07
CA HIS A 394 18.87 0.57 -39.73
C HIS A 394 18.47 -0.86 -39.34
N LYS A 395 17.85 -1.63 -40.23
CA LYS A 395 17.50 -3.05 -39.99
C LYS A 395 18.75 -3.89 -39.70
N GLU A 396 19.81 -3.74 -40.49
CA GLU A 396 21.09 -4.43 -40.26
C GLU A 396 21.71 -4.10 -38.89
N ILE A 397 21.64 -2.83 -38.47
CA ILE A 397 22.11 -2.40 -37.15
C ILE A 397 21.29 -3.06 -36.05
N TYR A 398 19.96 -3.08 -36.18
CA TYR A 398 19.08 -3.74 -35.23
C TYR A 398 19.36 -5.24 -35.11
N GLU A 399 19.58 -5.94 -36.22
CA GLU A 399 19.95 -7.36 -36.21
C GLU A 399 21.29 -7.61 -35.54
N LYS A 400 22.31 -6.77 -35.81
CA LYS A 400 23.62 -6.85 -35.12
C LYS A 400 23.47 -6.68 -33.60
N ILE A 401 22.65 -5.72 -33.16
CA ILE A 401 22.36 -5.50 -31.74
C ILE A 401 21.66 -6.73 -31.14
N LYS A 402 20.67 -7.29 -31.84
CA LYS A 402 19.93 -8.49 -31.39
C LYS A 402 20.85 -9.71 -31.25
N LYS A 403 21.72 -9.96 -32.24
CA LYS A 403 22.74 -11.02 -32.18
C LYS A 403 23.71 -10.82 -31.02
N MET A 404 24.17 -9.59 -30.78
CA MET A 404 25.05 -9.27 -29.66
C MET A 404 24.39 -9.55 -28.30
N ILE A 405 23.11 -9.17 -28.13
CA ILE A 405 22.34 -9.43 -26.90
C ILE A 405 22.17 -10.93 -26.69
N HIS A 406 21.84 -11.67 -27.74
CA HIS A 406 21.65 -13.13 -27.69
C HIS A 406 22.96 -13.85 -27.32
N ASN A 407 24.08 -13.49 -27.92
CA ASN A 407 25.39 -14.07 -27.59
C ASN A 407 25.80 -13.76 -26.14
N LYS A 408 25.49 -12.56 -25.63
CA LYS A 408 25.73 -12.21 -24.23
C LYS A 408 24.86 -13.03 -23.26
N TYR A 409 23.62 -13.33 -23.66
CA TYR A 409 22.74 -14.22 -22.91
C TYR A 409 23.25 -15.66 -22.91
N LEU A 410 23.63 -16.22 -24.07
CA LEU A 410 24.19 -17.57 -24.19
C LEU A 410 25.45 -17.75 -23.33
N LYS A 411 26.38 -16.79 -23.38
CA LYS A 411 27.58 -16.80 -22.52
C LYS A 411 27.25 -16.76 -21.03
N ARG A 412 26.18 -16.08 -20.63
CA ARG A 412 25.70 -16.07 -19.23
C ARG A 412 25.04 -17.38 -18.84
N LYS A 413 24.31 -18.02 -19.76
CA LYS A 413 23.68 -19.32 -19.55
C LYS A 413 24.74 -20.42 -19.39
N GLN A 414 25.74 -20.46 -20.28
CA GLN A 414 26.90 -21.35 -20.18
C GLN A 414 27.62 -21.16 -18.84
N ARG A 415 28.00 -19.94 -18.47
CA ARG A 415 28.64 -19.67 -17.16
C ARG A 415 27.83 -20.10 -15.94
N ARG A 416 26.49 -20.16 -16.04
CA ARG A 416 25.63 -20.67 -14.96
C ARG A 416 25.65 -22.19 -14.93
N GLN A 417 25.62 -22.85 -16.09
CA GLN A 417 25.78 -24.30 -16.21
C GLN A 417 27.18 -24.73 -15.75
N ASP A 418 28.24 -24.07 -16.21
CA ASP A 418 29.62 -24.36 -15.78
C ASP A 418 29.83 -24.17 -14.26
N LYS A 419 29.07 -23.27 -13.62
CA LYS A 419 29.05 -23.11 -12.15
C LYS A 419 28.24 -24.21 -11.44
N LEU A 420 27.16 -24.69 -12.05
CA LEU A 420 26.35 -25.79 -11.52
C LEU A 420 27.09 -27.14 -11.67
N ASP A 421 27.83 -27.30 -12.76
CA ASP A 421 28.65 -28.47 -13.08
C ASP A 421 30.01 -28.47 -12.35
N GLY A 422 30.23 -27.54 -11.42
CA GLY A 422 31.44 -27.48 -10.57
C GLY A 422 32.75 -27.10 -11.27
N LYS A 423 32.74 -26.75 -12.56
CA LYS A 423 33.94 -26.40 -13.34
C LYS A 423 34.53 -25.02 -13.01
N ILE A 424 33.78 -24.16 -12.30
CA ILE A 424 34.22 -22.81 -11.92
C ILE A 424 34.08 -22.65 -10.39
N SER A 425 35.21 -22.68 -9.67
CA SER A 425 35.28 -22.32 -8.25
C SER A 425 35.21 -20.78 -8.07
N ASN A 426 34.55 -20.31 -7.00
CA ASN A 426 34.54 -18.89 -6.64
C ASN A 426 35.87 -18.51 -5.95
N GLN A 427 36.96 -18.44 -6.71
CA GLN A 427 38.21 -17.80 -6.29
C GLN A 427 38.76 -16.95 -7.44
N GLU A 428 38.09 -15.85 -7.75
CA GLU A 428 38.67 -14.73 -8.50
C GLU A 428 38.04 -13.42 -8.02
N SER A 429 38.34 -13.04 -6.78
CA SER A 429 38.32 -11.64 -6.36
C SER A 429 39.78 -11.28 -6.13
N ASP A 430 40.47 -10.81 -7.19
CA ASP A 430 41.64 -9.90 -7.13
C ASP A 430 42.34 -9.67 -8.48
N SER A 431 41.92 -10.30 -9.58
CA SER A 431 42.52 -10.10 -10.92
C SER A 431 41.91 -8.94 -11.74
N HIS A 432 41.19 -7.99 -11.13
CA HIS A 432 40.64 -6.83 -11.83
C HIS A 432 41.59 -5.63 -11.94
N THR A 433 42.78 -5.67 -11.33
CA THR A 433 43.71 -4.54 -11.26
C THR A 433 44.76 -4.51 -12.38
N GLN A 434 44.98 -5.59 -13.12
CA GLN A 434 46.07 -5.66 -14.14
C GLN A 434 45.65 -5.30 -15.58
N ILE A 435 44.36 -5.33 -15.91
CA ILE A 435 43.89 -5.02 -17.27
C ILE A 435 43.82 -3.50 -17.53
N ASP A 436 43.63 -2.68 -16.49
CA ASP A 436 43.47 -1.23 -16.61
C ASP A 436 44.81 -0.47 -16.79
N VAL A 437 45.94 -1.04 -16.36
CA VAL A 437 47.28 -0.42 -16.51
C VAL A 437 47.71 -0.36 -17.99
N ASN A 438 47.38 -1.39 -18.77
CA ASN A 438 47.82 -1.52 -20.16
C ASN A 438 47.05 -0.58 -21.14
N VAL A 439 45.87 -0.08 -20.75
CA VAL A 439 45.05 0.83 -21.56
C VAL A 439 45.46 2.30 -21.36
N ASP A 440 45.95 2.65 -20.17
CA ASP A 440 46.35 4.03 -19.85
C ASP A 440 47.76 4.38 -20.36
N GLU A 441 48.67 3.41 -20.48
CA GLU A 441 49.97 3.63 -21.14
C GLU A 441 49.86 3.88 -22.65
N LYS A 442 48.97 3.16 -23.35
CA LYS A 442 48.71 3.37 -24.78
C LYS A 442 48.07 4.74 -25.06
N LYS A 443 47.28 5.29 -24.13
CA LYS A 443 46.69 6.65 -24.25
C LYS A 443 47.72 7.76 -23.97
N LYS A 444 48.67 7.55 -23.05
CA LYS A 444 49.76 8.51 -22.80
C LYS A 444 50.75 8.59 -23.98
N LYS A 445 51.09 7.47 -24.64
CA LYS A 445 51.94 7.48 -25.85
C LYS A 445 51.29 8.19 -27.06
N LYS A 446 49.96 8.06 -27.27
CA LYS A 446 49.25 8.79 -28.34
C LYS A 446 49.11 10.30 -28.09
N LYS A 447 49.08 10.77 -26.84
CA LYS A 447 49.07 12.22 -26.52
C LYS A 447 50.44 12.89 -26.68
N LYS A 448 51.56 12.19 -26.45
CA LYS A 448 52.92 12.71 -26.70
C LYS A 448 53.24 12.83 -28.20
N LYS A 449 52.77 11.93 -29.06
CA LYS A 449 52.95 12.04 -30.52
C LYS A 449 52.15 13.19 -31.18
N LYS A 450 51.01 13.59 -30.62
CA LYS A 450 50.20 14.72 -31.15
C LYS A 450 50.71 16.12 -30.76
N LYS A 451 51.60 16.24 -29.76
CA LYS A 451 52.22 17.53 -29.36
C LYS A 451 53.50 17.86 -30.13
N LYS A 452 54.11 16.90 -30.83
CA LYS A 452 55.31 17.11 -31.68
C LYS A 452 55.02 17.39 -33.16
N VAL A 453 53.75 17.42 -33.57
CA VAL A 453 53.31 17.69 -34.95
C VAL A 453 52.57 19.04 -35.05
N LYS A 454 52.60 19.84 -33.99
CA LYS A 454 52.02 21.19 -33.93
C LYS A 454 52.98 22.22 -33.29
N SER A 455 54.27 21.90 -33.27
CA SER A 455 55.36 22.84 -33.00
C SER A 455 56.06 23.14 -34.31
#